data_AF-F4RAI7-F1
#
_entry.id   AF-F4RAI7-F1
#
_cell.length_a   1.000
_cell.length_b   1.000
_cell.length_c   1.000
_cell.angle_alpha   90.00
_cell.angle_beta   90.00
_cell.angle_gamma   90.00
#
_symmetry.space_group_name_H-M   'P 1'
#
loop_
_entity.id
_entity.type
_entity.pdbx_description
1 polymer ?
#
loop_
_entity_poly.entity_id
_entity_poly.type
_entity_poly.pdbx_seq_one_letter_code
_entity_poly.pdbx_strand_id
1 'polypeptide(L)'
;MPDGNQGSMSSNSTKVLLGSQWLESQLAASIPTNDSEPKSPIPVSLAICGDLSEFRKYIGRYRKLDDSLTLHLNRISIPTQSNTNSNQAKEATIECSQFWGILTQTWLNRESVIRSCIDILERSLKVKSDSIERPSLDTSEKGPNETLEKSQRKRAIESELYNERLKLKMIYDELNVESLIRQQSMKKFKSRCSASIFSIPSDSPPLKLST
;
A
#
# COMPACT_ATOMS: atom_id res chain seq x y z
N MET A 1 5.50 -27.98 56.21
CA MET A 1 5.56 -26.74 55.42
C MET A 1 6.93 -26.62 54.80
N PRO A 2 7.01 -26.58 53.47
CA PRO A 2 8.09 -25.88 52.79
C PRO A 2 7.52 -24.73 51.95
N ASP A 3 8.19 -23.59 52.06
CA ASP A 3 7.91 -22.33 51.39
C ASP A 3 8.02 -22.42 49.87
N GLY A 4 7.11 -21.69 49.22
CA GLY A 4 7.08 -21.53 47.77
C GLY A 4 8.25 -20.70 47.25
N ASN A 5 8.70 -21.05 46.05
CA ASN A 5 9.60 -20.21 45.27
C ASN A 5 9.03 -20.09 43.85
N GLN A 6 8.36 -18.97 43.58
CA GLN A 6 7.99 -18.54 42.22
C GLN A 6 9.18 -17.79 41.63
N GLY A 7 9.84 -18.42 40.66
CA GLY A 7 10.89 -17.80 39.84
C GLY A 7 10.27 -17.01 38.69
N SER A 8 10.33 -15.70 38.82
CA SER A 8 10.08 -14.62 37.84
C SER A 8 10.39 -14.98 36.38
N MET A 9 9.37 -14.96 35.51
CA MET A 9 9.56 -14.78 34.07
C MET A 9 9.73 -13.29 33.77
N SER A 10 10.96 -12.92 33.45
CA SER A 10 11.35 -11.58 33.01
C SER A 10 10.62 -11.23 31.72
N SER A 11 9.58 -10.39 31.81
CA SER A 11 8.96 -9.76 30.64
C SER A 11 9.92 -8.69 30.10
N ASN A 12 10.47 -8.93 28.91
CA ASN A 12 11.13 -7.90 28.12
C ASN A 12 10.06 -6.85 27.74
N SER A 13 9.94 -5.83 28.58
CA SER A 13 9.12 -4.65 28.32
C SER A 13 9.82 -3.80 27.27
N THR A 14 9.68 -4.16 25.99
CA THR A 14 9.87 -3.22 24.89
C THR A 14 8.93 -2.06 25.17
N LYS A 15 9.46 -0.89 25.58
CA LYS A 15 8.66 0.32 25.73
C LYS A 15 8.06 0.65 24.37
N VAL A 16 6.79 0.29 24.19
CA VAL A 16 5.98 0.70 23.06
C VAL A 16 5.81 2.21 23.19
N LEU A 17 6.37 2.97 22.26
CA LEU A 17 6.30 4.43 22.26
C LEU A 17 4.84 4.87 22.22
N LEU A 18 4.50 5.87 23.02
CA LEU A 18 3.15 6.41 23.13
C LEU A 18 2.67 6.88 21.75
N GLY A 19 1.74 6.15 21.14
CA GLY A 19 1.18 6.44 19.81
C GLY A 19 1.70 5.58 18.66
N SER A 20 2.80 4.82 18.83
CA SER A 20 3.22 3.80 17.85
C SER A 20 2.19 2.67 17.75
N GLN A 21 1.64 2.24 18.88
CA GLN A 21 0.56 1.25 18.93
C GLN A 21 -0.70 1.69 18.18
N TRP A 22 -1.03 2.99 18.22
CA TRP A 22 -2.15 3.52 17.43
C TRP A 22 -1.83 3.49 15.93
N LEU A 23 -0.61 3.86 15.52
CA LEU A 23 -0.19 3.79 14.12
C LEU A 23 -0.16 2.35 13.61
N GLU A 24 0.35 1.41 14.40
CA GLU A 24 0.33 -0.02 14.09
C GLU A 24 -1.10 -0.56 14.00
N SER A 25 -1.98 -0.13 14.90
CA SER A 25 -3.41 -0.47 14.85
C SER A 25 -4.09 0.10 13.61
N GLN A 26 -3.74 1.33 13.21
CA GLN A 26 -4.25 1.96 12.00
C GLN A 26 -3.69 1.29 10.73
N LEU A 27 -2.44 0.85 10.76
CA LEU A 27 -1.83 0.05 9.70
C LEU A 27 -2.52 -1.31 9.58
N ALA A 28 -2.81 -1.96 10.70
CA ALA A 28 -3.57 -3.20 10.77
C ALA A 28 -5.03 -3.01 10.30
N ALA A 29 -5.69 -1.90 10.66
CA ALA A 29 -7.06 -1.58 10.23
C ALA A 29 -7.14 -1.13 8.76
N SER A 30 -6.04 -0.64 8.19
CA SER A 30 -5.95 -0.30 6.75
C SER A 30 -5.87 -1.56 5.88
N ILE A 31 -5.53 -2.70 6.49
CA ILE A 31 -5.55 -4.02 5.88
C ILE A 31 -6.94 -4.64 6.15
N PRO A 32 -7.71 -5.02 5.13
CA PRO A 32 -8.96 -5.73 5.36
C PRO A 32 -8.65 -7.11 5.96
N THR A 33 -9.04 -7.31 7.23
CA THR A 33 -8.99 -8.59 7.92
C THR A 33 -10.22 -9.42 7.53
N ASN A 34 -10.02 -10.44 6.71
CA ASN A 34 -10.87 -11.64 6.79
C ASN A 34 -10.11 -12.64 7.68
N ASP A 35 -10.81 -13.18 8.67
CA ASP A 35 -10.27 -14.01 9.75
C ASP A 35 -9.51 -15.27 9.28
N SER A 36 -8.59 -15.72 10.15
CA SER A 36 -7.85 -17.00 10.21
C SER A 36 -6.64 -17.25 9.26
N GLU A 37 -5.43 -17.05 9.80
CA GLU A 37 -4.10 -17.73 9.69
C GLU A 37 -3.74 -18.63 8.45
N PRO A 38 -2.46 -18.79 8.01
CA PRO A 38 -1.24 -17.97 8.08
C PRO A 38 -0.69 -17.52 6.68
N LYS A 39 0.15 -16.47 6.68
CA LYS A 39 1.12 -16.05 5.63
C LYS A 39 0.76 -16.33 4.15
N SER A 40 -0.09 -15.49 3.58
CA SER A 40 -0.02 -15.11 2.15
C SER A 40 -0.41 -13.62 2.04
N PRO A 41 0.07 -12.87 1.02
CA PRO A 41 -0.28 -11.46 0.89
C PRO A 41 -1.81 -11.36 0.76
N ILE A 42 -2.43 -10.55 1.63
CA ILE A 42 -3.89 -10.36 1.71
C ILE A 42 -4.47 -10.23 0.29
N PRO A 43 -5.45 -11.07 -0.10
CA PRO A 43 -6.00 -11.00 -1.44
C PRO A 43 -6.79 -9.70 -1.57
N VAL A 44 -6.19 -8.70 -2.20
CA VAL A 44 -6.91 -7.56 -2.75
C VAL A 44 -8.00 -8.14 -3.65
N SER A 45 -9.25 -7.98 -3.24
CA SER A 45 -10.35 -8.62 -3.94
C SER A 45 -10.60 -7.92 -5.29
N LEU A 46 -11.06 -8.70 -6.28
CA LEU A 46 -11.50 -8.18 -7.57
C LEU A 46 -12.52 -7.02 -7.42
N ALA A 47 -13.27 -7.00 -6.32
CA ALA A 47 -14.21 -5.93 -5.97
C ALA A 47 -13.52 -4.57 -5.78
N ILE A 48 -12.32 -4.53 -5.17
CA ILE A 48 -11.59 -3.28 -4.95
C ILE A 48 -11.00 -2.77 -6.28
N CYS A 49 -10.43 -3.66 -7.09
CA CYS A 49 -9.75 -3.26 -8.32
C CYS A 49 -10.69 -3.02 -9.51
N GLY A 50 -11.84 -3.70 -9.54
CA GLY A 50 -12.84 -3.58 -10.62
C GLY A 50 -13.66 -2.28 -10.57
N ASP A 51 -13.85 -1.71 -9.37
CA ASP A 51 -14.45 -0.40 -9.15
C ASP A 51 -13.39 0.64 -8.76
N LEU A 52 -13.12 1.57 -9.68
CA LEU A 52 -12.16 2.64 -9.47
C LEU A 52 -12.53 3.54 -8.27
N SER A 53 -13.81 3.66 -7.94
CA SER A 53 -14.28 4.44 -6.78
C SER A 53 -13.85 3.78 -5.48
N GLU A 54 -13.98 2.46 -5.38
CA GLU A 54 -13.53 1.69 -4.21
C GLU A 54 -12.00 1.68 -4.10
N PHE A 55 -11.29 1.49 -5.22
CA PHE A 55 -9.84 1.63 -5.26
C PHE A 55 -9.39 3.02 -4.76
N ARG A 56 -10.02 4.11 -5.23
CA ARG A 56 -9.71 5.47 -4.79
C ARG A 56 -9.99 5.70 -3.31
N LYS A 57 -11.10 5.17 -2.78
CA LYS A 57 -11.39 5.20 -1.33
C LYS A 57 -10.31 4.47 -0.55
N TYR A 58 -9.87 3.32 -1.05
CA TYR A 58 -8.84 2.49 -0.44
C TYR A 58 -7.50 3.23 -0.37
N ILE A 59 -7.00 3.76 -1.50
CA ILE A 59 -5.79 4.58 -1.54
C ILE A 59 -5.94 5.86 -0.70
N GLY A 60 -7.15 6.45 -0.67
CA GLY A 60 -7.46 7.60 0.17
C GLY A 60 -7.26 7.34 1.67
N ARG A 61 -7.50 6.12 2.16
CA ARG A 61 -7.21 5.76 3.56
C ARG A 61 -5.71 5.78 3.84
N TYR A 62 -4.89 5.28 2.92
CA TYR A 62 -3.43 5.38 3.05
C TYR A 62 -2.95 6.83 3.04
N ARG A 63 -3.55 7.73 2.24
CA ARG A 63 -3.20 9.16 2.26
C ARG A 63 -3.49 9.81 3.62
N LYS A 64 -4.61 9.47 4.25
CA LYS A 64 -4.91 9.91 5.63
C LYS A 64 -3.93 9.34 6.66
N LEU A 65 -3.46 8.11 6.43
CA LEU A 65 -2.43 7.50 7.24
C LEU A 65 -1.09 8.21 7.06
N ASP A 66 -0.73 8.66 5.86
CA ASP A 66 0.47 9.48 5.61
C ASP A 66 0.42 10.83 6.34
N ASP A 67 -0.75 11.47 6.42
CA ASP A 67 -0.94 12.69 7.22
C ASP A 67 -0.67 12.41 8.70
N SER A 68 -1.19 11.29 9.19
CA SER A 68 -0.99 10.85 10.58
C SER A 68 0.48 10.52 10.87
N LEU A 69 1.17 9.87 9.93
CA LEU A 69 2.61 9.62 10.00
C LEU A 69 3.39 10.93 10.00
N THR A 70 3.01 11.91 9.18
CA THR A 70 3.64 13.24 9.18
C THR A 70 3.49 13.93 10.53
N LEU A 71 2.29 13.88 11.12
CA LEU A 71 2.04 14.46 12.45
C LEU A 71 2.86 13.77 13.53
N HIS A 72 2.95 12.44 13.48
CA HIS A 72 3.75 11.66 14.43
C HIS A 72 5.25 11.98 14.29
N LEU A 73 5.77 12.02 13.06
CA LEU A 73 7.16 12.38 12.78
C LEU A 73 7.54 13.76 13.33
N ASN A 74 6.61 14.72 13.28
CA ASN A 74 6.83 16.05 13.85
C ASN A 74 6.88 16.07 15.38
N ARG A 75 6.42 15.00 16.06
CA ARG A 75 6.46 14.85 17.52
C ARG A 75 7.72 14.14 18.01
N ILE A 76 8.46 13.48 17.13
CA ILE A 76 9.73 12.83 17.48
C ILE A 76 10.67 13.91 18.04
N SER A 77 11.14 13.67 19.26
CA SER A 77 11.94 14.65 19.99
C SER A 77 13.33 14.75 19.37
N ILE A 78 13.72 15.93 18.91
CA ILE A 78 15.06 16.17 18.39
C ILE A 78 15.96 16.58 19.57
N PRO A 79 17.00 15.80 19.91
CA PRO A 79 17.97 16.23 20.91
C PRO A 79 18.68 17.49 20.40
N THR A 80 18.51 18.63 21.07
CA THR A 80 19.25 19.85 20.74
C THR A 80 20.69 19.71 21.22
N GLN A 81 21.66 20.07 20.38
CA GLN A 81 23.10 19.85 20.63
C GLN A 81 23.60 20.40 21.98
N SER A 82 22.90 21.38 22.56
CA SER A 82 23.28 22.02 23.83
C SER A 82 22.90 21.25 25.11
N ASN A 83 22.11 20.16 25.03
CA ASN A 83 21.66 19.42 26.21
C ASN A 83 21.48 17.91 25.95
N THR A 84 22.32 17.32 25.09
CA THR A 84 22.23 15.89 24.77
C THR A 84 22.84 15.02 25.86
N ASN A 85 22.00 14.59 26.80
CA ASN A 85 22.35 13.48 27.67
C ASN A 85 22.36 12.20 26.83
N SER A 86 23.30 11.28 27.06
CA SER A 86 23.45 10.03 26.29
C SER A 86 22.16 9.20 26.19
N ASN A 87 21.26 9.32 27.17
CA ASN A 87 19.96 8.65 27.19
C ASN A 87 18.96 9.25 26.18
N GLN A 88 18.94 10.57 25.98
CA GLN A 88 18.04 11.22 25.02
C GLN A 88 18.45 10.92 23.58
N ALA A 89 19.76 10.85 23.30
CA ALA A 89 20.26 10.45 21.99
C ALA A 89 19.83 9.01 21.65
N LYS A 90 19.95 8.08 22.61
CA LYS A 90 19.48 6.70 22.46
C LYS A 90 17.97 6.60 22.21
N GLU A 91 17.18 7.40 22.95
CA GLU A 91 15.73 7.44 22.79
C GLU A 91 15.35 7.90 21.37
N ALA A 92 15.92 9.02 20.90
CA ALA A 92 15.68 9.53 19.54
C ALA A 92 16.08 8.52 18.45
N THR A 93 17.19 7.79 18.61
CA THR A 93 17.57 6.71 17.68
C THR A 93 16.51 5.61 17.62
N ILE A 94 15.96 5.20 18.78
CA ILE A 94 14.90 4.18 18.85
C ILE A 94 13.62 4.70 18.18
N GLU A 95 13.20 5.95 18.47
CA GLU A 95 12.01 6.55 17.86
C GLU A 95 12.13 6.61 16.32
N CYS A 96 13.28 7.07 15.82
CA CYS A 96 13.56 7.13 14.38
C CYS A 96 13.57 5.74 13.73
N SER A 97 14.14 4.74 14.40
CA SER A 97 14.17 3.35 13.90
C SER A 97 12.77 2.75 13.82
N GLN A 98 11.95 2.93 14.85
CA GLN A 98 10.58 2.41 14.89
C GLN A 98 9.72 3.12 13.83
N PHE A 99 9.81 4.44 13.76
CA PHE A 99 9.09 5.21 12.75
C PHE A 99 9.50 4.81 11.33
N TRP A 100 10.80 4.56 11.09
CA TRP A 100 11.28 4.09 9.80
C TRP A 100 10.63 2.75 9.39
N GLY A 101 10.51 1.82 10.32
CA GLY A 101 9.80 0.55 10.10
C GLY A 101 8.33 0.76 9.71
N ILE A 102 7.60 1.60 10.45
CA ILE A 102 6.19 1.90 10.15
C ILE A 102 6.05 2.58 8.77
N LEU A 103 6.92 3.55 8.48
CA LEU A 103 6.91 4.30 7.23
C LEU A 103 7.14 3.38 6.03
N THR A 104 8.18 2.56 6.09
CA THR A 104 8.54 1.64 4.99
C THR A 104 7.52 0.53 4.82
N GLN A 105 6.97 -0.01 5.91
CA GLN A 105 5.89 -1.01 5.83
C GLN A 105 4.63 -0.42 5.16
N THR A 106 4.29 0.84 5.46
CA THR A 106 3.18 1.54 4.82
C THR A 106 3.38 1.66 3.31
N TRP A 107 4.59 2.03 2.88
CA TRP A 107 4.95 2.11 1.46
C TRP A 107 4.81 0.76 0.76
N LEU A 108 5.32 -0.30 1.37
CA LEU A 108 5.27 -1.66 0.82
C LEU A 108 3.84 -2.16 0.72
N ASN A 109 3.02 -1.94 1.74
CA ASN A 109 1.61 -2.33 1.74
C ASN A 109 0.84 -1.62 0.61
N ARG A 110 1.02 -0.30 0.48
CA ARG A 110 0.34 0.47 -0.58
C ARG A 110 0.81 0.05 -1.97
N GLU A 111 2.11 -0.13 -2.18
CA GLU A 111 2.66 -0.64 -3.45
C GLU A 111 2.10 -2.02 -3.78
N SER A 112 2.07 -2.94 -2.81
CA SER A 112 1.54 -4.29 -3.00
C SER A 112 0.09 -4.26 -3.48
N VAL A 113 -0.74 -3.36 -2.94
CA VAL A 113 -2.13 -3.23 -3.40
C VAL A 113 -2.21 -2.68 -4.82
N ILE A 114 -1.45 -1.65 -5.14
CA ILE A 114 -1.43 -1.07 -6.50
C ILE A 114 -1.02 -2.12 -7.52
N ARG A 115 0.08 -2.85 -7.27
CA ARG A 115 0.57 -3.93 -8.16
C ARG A 115 -0.42 -5.07 -8.29
N SER A 116 -1.03 -5.50 -7.19
CA SER A 116 -2.05 -6.55 -7.23
C SER A 116 -3.25 -6.15 -8.10
N CYS A 117 -3.68 -4.88 -8.02
CA CYS A 117 -4.77 -4.39 -8.86
C CYS A 117 -4.38 -4.30 -10.34
N ILE A 118 -3.15 -3.92 -10.66
CA ILE A 118 -2.61 -3.97 -12.02
C ILE A 118 -2.72 -5.40 -12.57
N ASP A 119 -2.18 -6.38 -11.85
CA ASP A 119 -2.18 -7.79 -12.27
C ASP A 119 -3.60 -8.35 -12.48
N ILE A 120 -4.55 -7.94 -11.64
CA ILE A 120 -5.96 -8.36 -11.74
C ILE A 120 -6.61 -7.75 -12.99
N LEU A 121 -6.44 -6.46 -13.21
CA LEU A 121 -7.04 -5.77 -14.35
C LEU A 121 -6.42 -6.18 -15.69
N GLU A 122 -5.11 -6.42 -15.74
CA GLU A 122 -4.45 -6.94 -16.93
C GLU A 122 -4.98 -8.32 -17.33
N ARG A 123 -5.16 -9.21 -16.35
CA ARG A 123 -5.79 -10.52 -16.58
C ARG A 123 -7.21 -10.37 -17.12
N SER A 124 -8.02 -9.47 -16.54
CA SER A 124 -9.38 -9.18 -17.00
C SER A 124 -9.39 -8.69 -18.46
N LEU A 125 -8.54 -7.71 -18.77
CA LEU A 125 -8.41 -7.12 -20.10
C LEU A 125 -7.98 -8.15 -21.15
N LYS A 126 -7.04 -9.03 -20.81
CA LYS A 126 -6.59 -10.09 -21.70
C LYS A 126 -7.73 -11.05 -22.05
N VAL A 127 -8.44 -11.55 -21.03
CA VAL A 127 -9.58 -12.47 -21.24
C VAL A 127 -10.67 -11.82 -22.10
N LYS A 128 -11.01 -10.56 -21.87
CA LYS A 128 -12.01 -9.83 -22.67
C LYS A 128 -11.53 -9.56 -24.10
N SER A 129 -10.26 -9.22 -24.28
CA SER A 129 -9.68 -9.00 -25.62
C SER A 129 -9.67 -10.27 -26.45
N ASP A 130 -9.23 -11.40 -25.86
CA ASP A 130 -9.21 -12.71 -26.51
C ASP A 130 -10.62 -13.20 -26.90
N SER A 131 -11.64 -12.78 -26.16
CA SER A 131 -13.05 -13.11 -26.43
C SER A 131 -13.61 -12.38 -27.66
N ILE A 132 -13.00 -11.27 -28.08
CA ILE A 132 -13.43 -10.47 -29.24
C ILE A 132 -12.70 -10.93 -30.51
N GLU A 133 -11.45 -11.37 -30.38
CA GLU A 133 -10.61 -11.81 -31.49
C GLU A 133 -10.95 -13.23 -31.99
N ARG A 134 -11.82 -13.96 -31.29
CA ARG A 134 -12.40 -15.22 -31.80
C ARG A 134 -13.69 -14.90 -32.57
N PRO A 135 -13.63 -14.63 -33.89
CA PRO A 135 -14.85 -14.55 -34.67
C PRO A 135 -15.56 -15.89 -34.59
N SER A 136 -16.82 -15.87 -34.14
CA SER A 136 -17.75 -16.97 -34.36
C SER A 136 -17.80 -17.26 -35.86
N LEU A 137 -17.24 -18.40 -36.24
CA LEU A 137 -17.06 -18.96 -37.59
C LEU A 137 -18.38 -19.33 -38.30
N ASP A 138 -19.48 -18.63 -38.01
CA ASP A 138 -20.77 -18.85 -38.69
C ASP A 138 -20.93 -17.85 -39.84
N THR A 139 -20.28 -18.18 -40.95
CA THR A 139 -20.70 -17.78 -42.29
C THR A 139 -22.06 -18.38 -42.59
N SER A 140 -23.12 -17.60 -42.39
CA SER A 140 -24.38 -17.79 -43.11
C SER A 140 -25.00 -16.44 -43.43
N GLU A 141 -25.29 -16.26 -44.71
CA GLU A 141 -25.92 -15.10 -45.33
C GLU A 141 -27.18 -14.70 -44.56
N LYS A 142 -27.17 -13.55 -43.88
CA LYS A 142 -28.36 -13.04 -43.18
C LYS A 142 -28.54 -11.54 -43.31
N GLY A 143 -29.81 -11.13 -43.37
CA GLY A 143 -30.30 -9.86 -43.90
C GLY A 143 -29.91 -8.59 -43.11
N PRO A 144 -30.30 -7.41 -43.63
CA PRO A 144 -29.79 -6.10 -43.21
C PRO A 144 -29.99 -5.74 -41.72
N ASN A 145 -30.97 -6.33 -41.03
CA ASN A 145 -31.21 -6.09 -39.60
C ASN A 145 -30.18 -6.79 -38.69
N GLU A 146 -29.61 -7.92 -39.10
CA GLU A 146 -28.63 -8.67 -38.29
C GLU A 146 -27.24 -8.00 -38.28
N THR A 147 -26.91 -7.27 -39.36
CA THR A 147 -25.68 -6.48 -39.49
C THR A 147 -25.67 -5.29 -38.53
N LEU A 148 -26.83 -4.67 -38.28
CA LEU A 148 -26.96 -3.53 -37.37
C LEU A 148 -26.79 -3.95 -35.90
N GLU A 149 -27.43 -5.06 -35.47
CA GLU A 149 -27.25 -5.59 -34.12
C GLU A 149 -25.80 -6.03 -33.85
N LYS A 150 -25.16 -6.73 -34.80
CA LYS A 150 -23.75 -7.12 -34.69
C LYS A 150 -22.84 -5.89 -34.55
N SER A 151 -23.10 -4.83 -35.32
CA SER A 151 -22.37 -3.56 -35.23
C SER A 151 -22.56 -2.85 -33.88
N GLN A 152 -23.77 -2.87 -33.32
CA GLN A 152 -24.05 -2.29 -32.00
C GLN A 152 -23.37 -3.07 -30.87
N ARG A 153 -23.44 -4.41 -30.90
CA ARG A 153 -22.76 -5.27 -29.92
C ARG A 153 -21.25 -5.09 -29.96
N LYS A 154 -20.65 -5.04 -31.15
CA LYS A 154 -19.21 -4.76 -31.31
C LYS A 154 -18.81 -3.42 -30.68
N ARG A 155 -19.56 -2.34 -30.96
CA ARG A 155 -19.32 -1.01 -30.37
C ARG A 155 -19.47 -1.00 -28.85
N ALA A 156 -20.46 -1.71 -28.31
CA ALA A 156 -20.63 -1.82 -26.87
C ALA A 156 -19.42 -2.48 -26.20
N ILE A 157 -18.95 -3.60 -26.76
CA ILE A 157 -17.78 -4.32 -26.24
C ILE A 157 -16.50 -3.49 -26.37
N GLU A 158 -16.28 -2.80 -27.50
CA GLU A 158 -15.15 -1.89 -27.68
C GLU A 158 -15.15 -0.75 -26.65
N SER A 159 -16.32 -0.20 -26.34
CA SER A 159 -16.47 0.84 -25.33
C SER A 159 -16.14 0.33 -23.91
N GLU A 160 -16.50 -0.91 -23.60
CA GLU A 160 -16.19 -1.54 -22.32
C GLU A 160 -14.69 -1.78 -22.16
N LEU A 161 -14.03 -2.32 -23.19
CA LEU A 161 -12.58 -2.48 -23.22
C LEU A 161 -11.85 -1.15 -23.05
N TYR A 162 -12.32 -0.10 -23.72
CA TYR A 162 -11.74 1.23 -23.59
C TYR A 162 -11.80 1.71 -22.14
N ASN A 163 -12.96 1.57 -21.49
CA ASN A 163 -13.13 1.94 -20.09
C ASN A 163 -12.21 1.14 -19.15
N GLU A 164 -12.03 -0.16 -19.38
CA GLU A 164 -11.10 -0.97 -18.59
C GLU A 164 -9.64 -0.58 -18.79
N ARG A 165 -9.23 -0.27 -20.02
CA ARG A 165 -7.86 0.24 -20.28
C ARG A 165 -7.61 1.56 -19.58
N LEU A 166 -8.61 2.45 -19.54
CA LEU A 166 -8.52 3.69 -18.78
C LEU A 166 -8.37 3.41 -17.28
N LYS A 167 -9.17 2.51 -16.71
CA LYS A 167 -9.02 2.11 -15.29
C LYS A 167 -7.61 1.60 -15.01
N LEU A 168 -7.10 0.69 -15.83
CA LEU A 168 -5.76 0.14 -15.68
C LEU A 168 -4.70 1.25 -15.70
N LYS A 169 -4.77 2.16 -16.68
CA LYS A 169 -3.85 3.31 -16.76
C LYS A 169 -3.89 4.15 -15.48
N MET A 170 -5.08 4.43 -14.95
CA MET A 170 -5.22 5.23 -13.73
C MET A 170 -4.62 4.55 -12.50
N ILE A 171 -4.70 3.21 -12.42
CA ILE A 171 -4.03 2.45 -11.34
C ILE A 171 -2.51 2.46 -11.54
N TYR A 172 -2.03 2.31 -12.77
CA TYR A 172 -0.59 2.45 -13.09
C TYR A 172 -0.04 3.82 -12.67
N ASP A 173 -0.78 4.90 -12.93
CA ASP A 173 -0.38 6.25 -12.55
C ASP A 173 -0.23 6.40 -11.02
N GLU A 174 -0.90 5.59 -10.20
CA GLU A 174 -0.70 5.60 -8.75
C GLU A 174 0.69 5.07 -8.32
N LEU A 175 1.42 4.30 -9.16
CA LEU A 175 2.82 3.95 -8.87
C LEU A 175 3.73 5.20 -8.93
N ASN A 176 3.42 6.15 -9.82
CA ASN A 176 4.10 7.44 -9.89
C ASN A 176 3.78 8.28 -8.66
N VAL A 177 2.51 8.32 -8.26
CA VAL A 177 2.07 8.99 -7.02
C VAL A 177 2.78 8.38 -5.82
N GLU A 178 2.89 7.06 -5.73
CA GLU A 178 3.59 6.38 -4.65
C GLU A 178 5.07 6.77 -4.59
N SER A 179 5.76 6.79 -5.73
CA SER A 179 7.15 7.25 -5.80
C SER A 179 7.32 8.69 -5.28
N LEU A 180 6.37 9.58 -5.60
CA LEU A 180 6.38 10.95 -5.08
C LEU A 180 6.16 10.98 -3.55
N ILE A 181 5.22 10.18 -3.04
CA ILE A 181 4.95 10.07 -1.60
C ILE A 181 6.21 9.58 -0.86
N ARG A 182 6.89 8.53 -1.37
CA ARG A 182 8.14 8.03 -0.79
C ARG A 182 9.22 9.10 -0.74
N GLN A 183 9.39 9.86 -1.81
CA GLN A 183 10.38 10.96 -1.85
C GLN A 183 10.05 12.07 -0.85
N GLN A 184 8.79 12.49 -0.77
CA GLN A 184 8.37 13.55 0.14
C GLN A 184 8.49 13.13 1.61
N SER A 185 8.01 11.93 1.93
CA SER A 185 8.10 11.39 3.29
C SER A 185 9.55 11.12 3.70
N MET A 186 10.42 10.67 2.78
CA MET A 186 11.87 10.58 3.02
C MET A 186 12.50 11.94 3.35
N LYS A 187 12.14 13.01 2.62
CA LYS A 187 12.65 14.36 2.91
C LYS A 187 12.26 14.81 4.32
N LYS A 188 11.00 14.61 4.70
CA LYS A 188 10.51 14.90 6.06
C LYS A 188 11.20 14.04 7.11
N PHE A 189 11.41 12.76 6.82
CA PHE A 189 12.10 11.85 7.72
C PHE A 189 13.51 12.34 8.01
N LYS A 190 14.29 12.62 6.98
CA LYS A 190 15.69 13.10 7.11
C LYS A 190 15.82 14.44 7.83
N SER A 191 14.79 15.29 7.82
CA SER A 191 14.82 16.56 8.57
C SER A 191 14.64 16.39 10.08
N ARG A 192 14.08 15.27 10.52
CA ARG A 192 13.91 14.93 11.95
C ARG A 192 14.92 13.88 12.42
N CYS A 193 15.13 12.86 11.59
CA CYS A 193 16.02 11.73 11.81
C CYS A 193 17.24 11.87 10.89
N SER A 194 18.19 12.71 11.29
CA SER A 194 19.45 12.88 10.56
C SER A 194 20.30 11.61 10.62
N ALA A 195 21.28 11.49 9.71
CA ALA A 195 22.21 10.36 9.68
C ALA A 195 23.04 10.19 10.97
N SER A 196 23.18 11.26 11.77
CA SER A 196 23.84 11.20 13.08
C SER A 196 22.97 10.58 14.18
N ILE A 197 21.64 10.58 14.00
CA ILE A 197 20.67 10.00 14.94
C ILE A 197 20.32 8.57 14.52
N PHE A 198 20.04 8.37 13.24
CA PHE A 198 19.62 7.09 12.68
C PHE A 198 20.18 6.92 11.28
N SER A 199 20.87 5.80 11.05
CA SER A 199 21.34 5.40 9.72
C SER A 199 20.29 4.53 9.05
N ILE A 200 19.86 4.93 7.85
CA ILE A 200 18.88 4.19 7.06
C ILE A 200 19.51 2.87 6.60
N PRO A 201 18.87 1.71 6.85
CA PRO A 201 19.35 0.41 6.40
C PRO A 201 19.49 0.31 4.88
N SER A 202 20.50 -0.42 4.39
CA SER A 202 20.76 -0.57 2.95
C SER A 202 19.72 -1.40 2.21
N ASP A 203 19.00 -2.27 2.91
CA ASP A 203 17.88 -3.09 2.43
C ASP A 203 16.54 -2.33 2.41
N SER A 204 16.57 -1.02 2.66
CA SER A 204 15.38 -0.17 2.64
C SER A 204 14.69 -0.15 1.26
N PRO A 205 13.34 -0.07 1.22
CA PRO A 205 12.60 -0.01 -0.03
C PRO A 205 13.01 1.18 -0.93
N PRO A 206 13.00 1.00 -2.25
CA PRO A 206 13.39 2.06 -3.19
C PRO A 206 12.38 3.21 -3.17
N LEU A 207 12.87 4.43 -3.39
CA LEU A 207 12.03 5.64 -3.44
C LEU A 207 11.40 5.88 -4.82
N LYS A 208 12.04 5.38 -5.88
CA LYS A 208 11.49 5.39 -7.23
C LYS A 208 11.07 3.98 -7.57
N LEU A 209 9.80 3.82 -7.92
CA LEU A 209 9.28 2.55 -8.40
C LEU A 209 9.52 2.44 -9.90
N SER A 210 9.84 1.23 -10.35
CA SER A 210 9.77 0.91 -11.78
C SER A 210 8.30 0.87 -12.18
N THR A 211 7.95 1.74 -13.11
CA THR A 211 6.68 1.78 -13.84
C THR A 211 6.76 0.91 -15.08
#